data_AF-A0AA44MPU6-F1
#
_entry.id   AF-A0AA44MPU6-F1
#
_cell.length_a   1.000
_cell.length_b   1.000
_cell.length_c   1.000
_cell.angle_alpha   90.00
_cell.angle_beta   90.00
_cell.angle_gamma   90.00
#
_symmetry.space_group_name_H-M   'P 1'
#
loop_
_entity.id
_entity.type
_entity.pdbx_description
1 polymer ?
#
loop_
_entity_poly.entity_id
_entity_poly.type
_entity_poly.pdbx_seq_one_letter_code
_entity_poly.pdbx_strand_id
1 'polypeptide(L)'
;FTGGRVAAFSVSDDGVEHLVIAAEVRTEHGPDKVTIMDFSTIKRLVVSALSKLHGLHVTDFLLVPPGALPKTTSGKISRAACAKQYGANKLQRV
;
A
#
# COMPACT_ATOMS: atom_id res chain seq x y z
N PHE A 1 -6.72 17.53 6.15
CA PHE A 1 -5.58 16.58 6.25
C PHE A 1 -6.14 15.18 6.41
N THR A 2 -6.00 14.31 5.41
CA THR A 2 -6.26 12.88 5.63
C THR A 2 -5.01 12.32 6.30
N GLY A 3 -5.05 12.08 7.62
CA GLY A 3 -3.93 11.48 8.36
C GLY A 3 -3.54 10.09 7.85
N GLY A 4 -4.38 9.47 7.01
CA GLY A 4 -4.09 8.20 6.36
C GLY A 4 -2.93 8.32 5.37
N ARG A 5 -1.85 7.60 5.66
CA ARG A 5 -0.73 7.35 4.74
C ARG A 5 -0.89 6.00 4.04
N VAL A 6 -2.11 5.71 3.61
CA VAL A 6 -2.48 4.44 3.00
C VAL A 6 -3.34 4.69 1.78
N ALA A 7 -3.01 4.00 0.69
CA ALA A 7 -3.77 3.96 -0.54
C ALA A 7 -4.31 2.53 -0.75
N ALA A 8 -5.58 2.42 -1.10
CA ALA A 8 -6.16 1.20 -1.67
C ALA A 8 -6.62 1.56 -3.08
N PHE A 9 -6.25 0.76 -4.08
CA PHE A 9 -6.53 1.00 -5.50
C PHE A 9 -6.63 -0.32 -6.26
N SER A 10 -7.39 -0.35 -7.37
CA SER A 10 -7.42 -1.50 -8.26
C SER A 10 -6.33 -1.37 -9.34
N VAL A 11 -5.83 -2.52 -9.77
CA VAL A 11 -5.03 -2.69 -10.98
C VAL A 11 -5.67 -3.78 -11.81
N SER A 12 -5.66 -3.62 -13.13
CA SER A 12 -6.22 -4.63 -14.04
C SER A 12 -5.09 -5.51 -14.57
N ASP A 13 -5.26 -6.82 -14.44
CA ASP A 13 -4.39 -7.84 -15.03
C ASP A 13 -5.28 -8.80 -15.84
N ASP A 14 -5.04 -8.89 -17.14
CA ASP A 14 -5.87 -9.69 -18.09
C ASP A 14 -7.40 -9.51 -17.93
N GLY A 15 -7.83 -8.28 -17.65
CA GLY A 15 -9.26 -7.93 -17.48
C GLY A 15 -9.84 -8.30 -16.11
N VAL A 16 -9.03 -8.87 -15.21
CA VAL A 16 -9.38 -9.12 -13.81
C VAL A 16 -8.93 -7.94 -12.95
N GLU A 17 -9.80 -7.47 -12.06
CA GLU A 17 -9.43 -6.43 -11.10
C GLU A 17 -8.77 -7.00 -9.84
N HIS A 18 -7.63 -6.42 -9.49
CA HIS A 18 -6.82 -6.80 -8.34
C HIS A 18 -6.74 -5.65 -7.35
N LEU A 19 -7.15 -5.91 -6.10
CA LEU A 19 -6.97 -4.95 -5.01
C LEU A 19 -5.51 -4.90 -4.56
N VAL A 20 -4.92 -3.71 -4.64
CA VAL A 20 -3.60 -3.40 -4.12
C VAL A 20 -3.72 -2.37 -3.01
N ILE A 21 -2.94 -2.57 -1.95
CA ILE A 21 -2.84 -1.64 -0.83
C ILE A 21 -1.39 -1.22 -0.65
N ALA A 22 -1.14 0.08 -0.58
CA ALA A 22 0.18 0.64 -0.28
C ALA A 22 0.10 1.52 0.96
N ALA A 23 0.96 1.26 1.94
CA ALA A 23 1.01 1.98 3.21
C ALA A 23 2.41 2.57 3.45
N GLU A 24 2.49 3.88 3.73
CA GLU A 24 3.76 4.46 4.17
C GLU A 24 4.05 4.00 5.60
N VAL A 25 5.28 3.56 5.84
CA VAL A 25 5.75 3.20 7.18
C VAL A 25 6.72 4.24 7.67
N ARG A 26 6.48 4.74 8.88
CA ARG A 26 7.48 5.50 9.65
C ARG A 26 8.07 4.56 10.67
N THR A 27 9.35 4.29 10.54
CA THR A 27 10.14 3.63 11.57
C THR A 27 10.83 4.71 12.38
N GLU A 28 10.69 4.65 13.69
CA GLU A 28 11.27 5.63 14.63
C GLU A 28 12.81 5.67 14.57
N HIS A 29 13.42 4.69 13.90
CA HIS A 29 14.86 4.50 13.79
C HIS A 29 15.36 4.35 12.34
N GLY A 30 14.59 4.79 11.33
CA GLY A 30 14.98 4.70 9.91
C GLY A 30 14.46 3.43 9.20
N PRO A 31 14.25 3.48 7.88
CA PRO A 31 13.48 2.48 7.11
C PRO A 31 14.00 1.04 7.26
N ASP A 32 15.28 0.88 7.62
CA ASP A 32 15.98 -0.41 7.71
C ASP A 32 15.66 -1.26 8.96
N LYS A 33 14.81 -0.77 9.88
CA LYS A 33 14.50 -1.49 11.14
C LYS A 33 13.23 -2.33 11.15
N VAL A 34 12.42 -2.33 10.09
CA VAL A 34 11.34 -3.33 9.95
C VAL A 34 11.99 -4.62 9.47
N THR A 35 11.92 -5.67 10.28
CA THR A 35 12.44 -6.96 9.84
C THR A 35 11.49 -7.59 8.82
N ILE A 36 12.02 -8.48 7.97
CA ILE A 36 11.20 -9.29 7.04
C ILE A 36 10.09 -10.05 7.81
N MET A 37 10.39 -10.48 9.04
CA MET A 37 9.42 -11.16 9.92
C MET A 37 8.26 -10.24 10.33
N ASP A 38 8.54 -8.98 10.64
CA ASP A 38 7.52 -7.97 10.96
C ASP A 38 6.64 -7.66 9.75
N PHE A 39 7.26 -7.50 8.56
CA PHE A 39 6.52 -7.26 7.31
C PHE A 39 5.53 -8.40 7.01
N SER A 40 6.00 -9.65 7.08
CA SER A 40 5.15 -10.82 6.81
C SER A 40 3.96 -10.90 7.77
N THR A 41 4.18 -10.52 9.03
CA THR A 41 3.16 -10.52 10.07
C THR A 41 2.14 -9.41 9.86
N ILE A 42 2.58 -8.19 9.57
CA ILE A 42 1.68 -7.07 9.23
C ILE A 42 0.83 -7.41 8.01
N LYS A 43 1.46 -7.89 6.93
CA LYS A 43 0.74 -8.30 5.70
C LYS A 43 -0.33 -9.33 6.02
N ARG A 44 0.00 -10.40 6.76
CA ARG A 44 -0.95 -11.46 7.13
C ARG A 44 -2.13 -10.92 7.96
N LEU A 45 -1.86 -10.07 8.95
CA LEU A 45 -2.90 -9.50 9.81
C LEU A 45 -3.84 -8.59 9.02
N VAL A 46 -3.31 -7.71 8.17
CA VAL A 46 -4.11 -6.81 7.35
C VAL A 46 -4.96 -7.57 6.34
N VAL A 47 -4.37 -8.53 5.60
CA VAL A 47 -5.10 -9.34 4.63
C VAL A 47 -6.21 -10.15 5.32
N SER A 48 -5.92 -10.76 6.47
CA SER A 48 -6.94 -11.50 7.23
C SER A 48 -8.06 -10.60 7.71
N ALA A 49 -7.75 -9.39 8.21
CA ALA A 49 -8.76 -8.44 8.66
C ALA A 49 -9.67 -7.97 7.50
N LEU A 50 -9.09 -7.66 6.34
CA LEU A 50 -9.85 -7.22 5.16
C LEU A 50 -10.74 -8.33 4.60
N SER A 51 -10.23 -9.57 4.56
CA SER A 51 -11.04 -10.73 4.19
C SER A 51 -12.20 -10.94 5.15
N LYS A 52 -11.96 -10.88 6.47
CA LYS A 52 -13.01 -11.08 7.49
C LYS A 52 -14.05 -9.97 7.53
N LEU A 53 -13.64 -8.71 7.41
CA LEU A 53 -14.54 -7.56 7.55
C LEU A 53 -15.27 -7.21 6.25
N HIS A 54 -14.65 -7.47 5.10
CA HIS A 54 -15.16 -6.99 3.81
C HIS A 54 -15.28 -8.07 2.73
N GLY A 55 -14.86 -9.30 2.99
CA GLY A 55 -14.87 -10.37 1.97
C GLY A 55 -13.93 -10.12 0.80
N LEU A 56 -12.99 -9.17 0.93
CA LEU A 56 -12.10 -8.76 -0.14
C LEU A 56 -10.79 -9.56 -0.11
N HIS A 57 -10.39 -10.03 -1.28
CA HIS A 57 -9.06 -10.59 -1.49
C HIS A 57 -8.07 -9.48 -1.89
N VAL A 58 -7.01 -9.33 -1.11
CA VAL A 58 -5.92 -8.38 -1.41
C VAL A 58 -4.86 -9.11 -2.23
N THR A 59 -4.61 -8.62 -3.44
CA THR A 59 -3.61 -9.22 -4.34
C THR A 59 -2.21 -8.82 -3.92
N ASP A 60 -2.01 -7.56 -3.54
CA ASP A 60 -0.74 -7.10 -3.01
C ASP A 60 -0.88 -6.07 -1.89
N PHE A 61 0.07 -6.14 -0.95
CA PHE A 61 0.20 -5.23 0.18
C PHE A 61 1.64 -4.75 0.26
N LEU A 62 1.85 -3.48 -0.08
CA LEU A 62 3.15 -2.83 -0.12
C LEU A 62 3.32 -1.94 1.11
N LEU A 63 4.46 -2.10 1.78
CA LEU A 63 4.97 -1.08 2.68
C LEU A 63 5.97 -0.23 1.90
N VAL A 64 5.80 1.09 1.95
CA VAL A 64 6.60 2.05 1.17
C VAL A 64 7.21 3.11 2.09
N PRO A 65 8.30 3.78 1.71
CA PRO A 65 8.87 4.82 2.55
C PRO A 65 7.95 6.05 2.66
N PRO A 66 8.10 6.88 3.70
CA PRO A 66 7.33 8.10 3.85
C PRO A 66 7.45 9.02 2.62
N GLY A 67 6.33 9.53 2.12
CA GLY A 67 6.29 10.40 0.93
C GLY A 67 6.25 9.67 -0.40
N ALA A 68 6.35 8.33 -0.42
CA ALA A 68 6.30 7.56 -1.66
C ALA A 68 4.92 7.57 -2.33
N LEU A 69 3.83 7.81 -1.57
CA LEU A 69 2.48 7.83 -2.15
C LEU A 69 2.20 9.19 -2.83
N PRO A 70 1.91 9.22 -4.13
CA PRO A 70 1.57 10.44 -4.84
C PRO A 70 0.38 11.17 -4.23
N LYS A 71 0.49 12.49 -4.13
CA LYS A 71 -0.57 13.35 -3.61
C LYS A 71 -1.06 14.34 -4.66
N THR A 72 -2.32 14.75 -4.54
CA THR A 72 -2.88 15.89 -5.26
C THR A 72 -2.33 17.19 -4.69
N THR A 73 -2.54 18.30 -5.39
CA THR A 73 -2.18 19.66 -4.92
C THR A 73 -2.84 20.03 -3.59
N SER A 74 -4.02 19.46 -3.31
CA SER A 74 -4.73 19.60 -2.02
C SER A 74 -4.21 18.67 -0.91
N GLY A 75 -3.16 17.89 -1.18
CA GLY A 75 -2.51 17.00 -0.21
C GLY A 75 -3.20 15.66 0.02
N LYS A 76 -4.23 15.31 -0.76
CA LYS A 76 -4.90 13.99 -0.69
C LYS A 76 -4.10 12.96 -1.47
N ILE A 77 -4.09 11.70 -1.03
CA ILE A 77 -3.48 10.61 -1.80
C ILE A 77 -4.23 10.44 -3.13
N SER A 78 -3.48 10.40 -4.23
CA SER A 78 -3.99 10.13 -5.58
C SER A 78 -3.90 8.64 -5.89
N ARG A 79 -5.01 7.92 -5.70
CA ARG A 79 -5.11 6.47 -5.98
C ARG A 79 -4.80 6.12 -7.43
N ALA A 80 -5.27 6.93 -8.38
CA ALA A 80 -4.99 6.74 -9.80
C ALA A 80 -3.48 6.85 -10.12
N ALA A 81 -2.80 7.82 -9.51
CA ALA A 81 -1.35 7.95 -9.66
C ALA A 81 -0.60 6.80 -8.96
N CYS A 82 -1.09 6.31 -7.81
CA CYS A 82 -0.55 5.12 -7.16
C CYS A 82 -0.65 3.88 -8.07
N ALA A 83 -1.82 3.62 -8.68
CA ALA A 83 -2.03 2.51 -9.60
C ALA A 83 -1.08 2.60 -10.81
N LYS A 84 -0.93 3.80 -11.40
CA LYS A 84 0.02 4.04 -12.49
C LYS A 84 1.47 3.77 -12.07
N GLN A 85 1.88 4.21 -10.88
CA GLN A 85 3.22 3.96 -10.37
C GLN A 85 3.46 2.48 -10.01
N TYR A 86 2.46 1.80 -9.45
CA TYR A 86 2.52 0.37 -9.18
C TYR A 86 2.74 -0.43 -10.46
N GLY A 87 1.90 -0.21 -11.49
CA GLY A 87 2.03 -0.90 -12.78
C GLY A 87 3.34 -0.60 -13.51
N ALA A 88 3.98 0.54 -13.21
CA ALA A 88 5.30 0.90 -13.73
C ALA A 88 6.46 0.44 -12.82
N ASN A 89 6.21 -0.35 -11.77
CA ASN A 89 7.19 -0.75 -10.75
C ASN A 89 7.95 0.42 -10.10
N LYS A 90 7.29 1.55 -9.91
CA LYS A 90 7.86 2.79 -9.31
C LYS A 90 7.52 3.00 -7.84
N LEU A 91 6.70 2.13 -7.24
CA LEU A 91 6.49 2.13 -5.79
C LEU A 91 7.56 1.25 -5.14
N GLN A 92 8.58 1.88 -4.58
CA GLN A 92 9.67 1.18 -3.92
C GLN A 92 9.21 0.64 -2.56
N ARG A 93 9.41 -0.66 -2.35
CA ARG A 93 9.14 -1.32 -1.06
C ARG A 93 10.29 -1.06 -0.08
N VAL A 94 9.96 -0.99 1.21
CA VAL A 94 10.94 -1.04 2.32
C VAL A 94 11.34 -2.48 2.63
#